data_AF-A0A1T4LYY8-F1
#
_entry.id   AF-A0A1T4LYY8-F1
#
_cell.length_a   1.000
_cell.length_b   1.000
_cell.length_c   1.000
_cell.angle_alpha   90.00
_cell.angle_beta   90.00
_cell.angle_gamma   90.00
#
_symmetry.space_group_name_H-M   'P 1'
#
loop_
_entity.id
_entity.type
_entity.pdbx_description
1 polymer ?
#
loop_
_entity_poly.entity_id
_entity_poly.type
_entity_poly.pdbx_seq_one_letter_code
_entity_poly.pdbx_strand_id
1 'polypeptide(L)' 'MNIKCLKTEINKSKLELVQIVNNKDDLVREKVIEKSEKLDKLIINYMKIKKK' A
#
# COMPACT_ATOMS: atom_id res chain seq x y z
N MET A 1 -2.37 2.82 17.02
CA MET A 1 -1.68 2.05 15.95
C MET A 1 -0.20 2.38 16.03
N ASN A 2 0.68 1.40 16.28
CA ASN A 2 2.11 1.62 16.45
C ASN A 2 2.78 1.88 15.07
N ILE A 3 3.71 2.83 14.99
CA ILE A 3 4.51 3.15 13.78
C ILE A 3 5.13 1.88 13.17
N LYS A 4 5.57 0.94 14.02
CA LYS A 4 6.17 -0.33 13.58
C LYS A 4 5.16 -1.21 12.83
N CYS A 5 3.91 -1.26 13.29
CA CYS A 5 2.82 -1.99 12.62
C CYS A 5 2.48 -1.36 11.27
N LEU A 6 2.38 -0.01 11.20
CA LEU A 6 2.13 0.71 9.95
C LEU A 6 3.21 0.47 8.89
N LYS A 7 4.48 0.45 9.30
CA LYS A 7 5.59 0.18 8.38
C LYS A 7 5.50 -1.24 7.80
N THR A 8 5.18 -2.24 8.62
CA THR A 8 4.97 -3.62 8.16
C THR A 8 3.82 -3.71 7.17
N GLU A 9 2.71 -3.02 7.44
CA GLU A 9 1.52 -3.03 6.60
C GLU A 9 1.76 -2.34 5.24
N ILE A 10 2.46 -1.19 5.24
CA ILE A 10 2.92 -0.51 4.01
C ILE A 10 3.80 -1.44 3.17
N ASN A 11 4.76 -2.14 3.78
CA ASN A 11 5.65 -3.04 3.05
C ASN A 11 4.90 -4.24 2.48
N LYS A 12 3.95 -4.81 3.22
CA LYS A 12 3.09 -5.90 2.73
C LYS A 12 2.25 -5.44 1.55
N SER A 13 1.59 -4.30 1.65
CA SER A 13 0.77 -3.76 0.55
C SER A 13 1.60 -3.42 -0.69
N LYS A 14 2.85 -2.94 -0.54
CA LYS A 14 3.77 -2.75 -1.67
C LYS A 14 4.09 -4.06 -2.40
N LEU A 15 4.40 -5.13 -1.65
CA LEU A 15 4.70 -6.44 -2.25
C LEU A 15 3.49 -7.00 -3.01
N GLU A 16 2.30 -6.89 -2.42
CA GLU A 16 1.06 -7.31 -3.07
C GLU A 16 0.79 -6.50 -4.35
N LEU A 17 1.07 -5.19 -4.35
CA LEU A 17 0.94 -4.35 -5.54
C LEU A 17 1.86 -4.81 -6.67
N VAL A 18 3.13 -5.10 -6.36
CA VAL A 18 4.11 -5.61 -7.33
C VAL A 18 3.66 -6.94 -7.93
N GLN A 19 3.15 -7.85 -7.11
CA GLN A 19 2.61 -9.13 -7.59
C GLN A 19 1.42 -8.95 -8.51
N ILE A 20 0.52 -8.02 -8.17
CA ILE A 20 -0.66 -7.71 -8.96
C ILE A 20 -0.25 -7.12 -10.30
N VAL A 21 0.62 -6.10 -10.34
CA VAL A 21 1.10 -5.46 -11.58
C VAL A 21 1.81 -6.44 -12.51
N ASN A 22 2.50 -7.45 -11.96
CA ASN A 22 3.17 -8.48 -12.77
C ASN A 22 2.19 -9.46 -13.43
N ASN A 23 0.92 -9.49 -12.99
CA ASN A 23 -0.12 -10.27 -13.62
C ASN A 23 -0.72 -9.45 -14.77
N LYS A 24 -0.66 -9.96 -16.01
CA LYS A 24 -1.02 -9.21 -17.24
C LYS A 24 -2.52 -9.20 -17.56
N ASP A 25 -3.36 -9.40 -16.56
CA ASP A 25 -4.80 -9.52 -16.72
C ASP A 25 -5.45 -8.12 -16.75
N ASP A 26 -6.40 -7.82 -17.63
CA ASP A 26 -7.00 -6.47 -17.66
C ASP A 26 -7.75 -6.13 -16.35
N LEU A 27 -8.26 -7.16 -15.65
CA LEU A 27 -8.85 -7.04 -14.31
C LEU A 27 -7.84 -6.67 -13.22
N VAL A 28 -6.54 -6.69 -13.52
CA VAL A 28 -5.48 -6.26 -12.62
C VAL A 28 -5.49 -4.74 -12.49
N ARG A 29 -5.86 -3.99 -13.53
CA ARG A 29 -5.71 -2.53 -13.55
C ARG A 29 -6.53 -1.83 -12.46
N GLU A 30 -7.80 -2.20 -12.31
CA GLU A 30 -8.68 -1.65 -11.26
C GLU A 30 -8.18 -2.02 -9.86
N LYS A 31 -7.75 -3.28 -9.67
CA LYS A 31 -7.17 -3.76 -8.41
C LYS A 31 -5.86 -3.06 -8.06
N VAL A 32 -5.03 -2.72 -9.04
CA VAL A 32 -3.81 -1.92 -8.84
C VAL A 32 -4.18 -0.52 -8.35
N ILE A 33 -5.16 0.13 -8.98
CA ILE A 33 -5.59 1.48 -8.61
C ILE A 33 -6.11 1.48 -7.17
N GLU A 34 -7.05 0.59 -6.83
CA GLU A 34 -7.65 0.51 -5.49
C GLU A 34 -6.59 0.26 -4.40
N LYS A 35 -5.67 -0.69 -4.64
CA LYS A 35 -4.58 -0.96 -3.70
C LYS A 35 -3.58 0.18 -3.59
N SER A 36 -3.29 0.90 -4.69
CA SER A 36 -2.39 2.05 -4.68
C SER A 36 -2.97 3.18 -3.82
N GLU A 37 -4.25 3.50 -3.98
CA GLU A 37 -4.93 4.51 -3.16
C GLU A 37 -4.94 4.14 -1.67
N LYS A 38 -5.16 2.85 -1.35
CA LYS A 38 -5.09 2.36 0.02
C LYS A 38 -3.67 2.49 0.60
N LEU A 39 -2.66 2.17 -0.19
CA LEU A 39 -1.25 2.32 0.19
C LEU A 39 -0.89 3.78 0.45
N ASP A 40 -1.36 4.71 -0.38
CA ASP A 40 -1.13 6.15 -0.18
C ASP A 40 -1.73 6.65 1.14
N LYS A 41 -2.95 6.23 1.48
CA LYS A 41 -3.57 6.54 2.78
C LYS A 41 -2.72 6.03 3.95
N LEU A 42 -2.18 4.81 3.86
CA LEU A 42 -1.29 4.26 4.88
C LEU A 42 0.01 5.05 5.02
N ILE A 43 0.61 5.46 3.89
CA ILE A 43 1.83 6.26 3.87
C ILE A 43 1.59 7.65 4.49
N ILE A 44 0.49 8.32 4.13
CA ILE A 44 0.10 9.60 4.72
C ILE A 44 -0.07 9.47 6.24
N ASN A 45 -0.76 8.41 6.69
CA ASN A 45 -0.94 8.17 8.12
C ASN A 45 0.39 7.93 8.84
N TYR A 46 1.28 7.12 8.24
CA TYR A 46 2.63 6.90 8.74
C TYR A 46 3.44 8.20 8.83
N MET A 47 3.38 9.06 7.82
CA MET A 47 4.05 10.36 7.83
C MET A 47 3.50 11.30 8.91
N LYS A 48 2.18 11.33 9.12
CA LYS A 48 1.55 12.13 10.18
C LYS A 48 2.01 11.69 11.57
N ILE A 49 2.11 10.38 11.80
CA ILE A 49 2.54 9.85 13.09
C ILE A 49 4.06 10.02 13.28
N LYS A 50 4.87 9.86 12.23
CA LYS A 50 6.33 10.07 12.30
C LYS A 50 6.73 11.53 12.55
N LYS A 51 5.91 12.50 12.14
CA LYS A 51 6.13 13.93 12.36
C LYS A 51 5.69 14.42 13.76
N LYS A 52 5.04 13.56 14.54
CA LYS A 52 4.54 13.86 15.89
C LYS A 52 5.50 13.28 16.93
#